data_AF-A0A4P7CRJ7-F1
#
_entry.id   AF-A0A4P7CRJ7-F1
#
_cell.length_a   1.000
_cell.length_b   1.000
_cell.length_c   1.000
_cell.angle_alpha   90.00
_cell.angle_beta   90.00
_cell.angle_gamma   90.00
#
_symmetry.space_group_name_H-M   'P 1'
#
loop_
_entity.id
_entity.type
_entity.pdbx_description
1 polymer ?
#
loop_
_entity_poly.entity_id
_entity_poly.type
_entity_poly.pdbx_seq_one_letter_code
_entity_poly.pdbx_strand_id
1 'polypeptide(L)'
;MAQQNDATFFDRLIAPMLKHLRHIASLTQGEHSVDDLKSEAWIIAEEIKADRGGEVEPEDIDLQETIVAQLHKLFGRFVNRAMRFAVRLDQEARDDDGNFSGSAVSAHLAGPRNYEPEIAMELEEDAAEFTQVIHGQFSEAVAYYHVFGQFDSDTNALARYFAIQSATLDARLARAEAAARRQPSVFDGVESIPPDFQPLRGRHRRRRAPARFRRACSAMRPAQRHLFLRYGMVFK
;
A
#
# COMPACT_ATOMS: atom_id res chain seq x y z
N MET A 1 -64.44 5.67 -16.53
CA MET A 1 -65.11 4.45 -16.04
C MET A 1 -64.24 3.19 -16.17
N ALA A 2 -63.33 3.07 -17.15
CA ALA A 2 -62.40 1.93 -17.25
C ALA A 2 -61.45 1.78 -16.03
N GLN A 3 -60.79 2.87 -15.62
CA GLN A 3 -59.82 2.85 -14.50
C GLN A 3 -60.36 2.35 -13.15
N GLN A 4 -61.64 2.53 -12.85
CA GLN A 4 -62.25 2.02 -11.60
C GLN A 4 -62.50 0.51 -11.64
N ASN A 5 -62.82 -0.03 -12.82
CA ASN A 5 -62.98 -1.46 -13.01
C ASN A 5 -61.62 -2.17 -13.01
N ASP A 6 -60.58 -1.53 -13.53
CA ASP A 6 -59.22 -2.08 -13.55
C ASP A 6 -58.61 -2.14 -12.14
N ALA A 7 -58.79 -1.10 -11.32
CA ALA A 7 -58.33 -1.09 -9.93
C ALA A 7 -59.04 -2.16 -9.07
N THR A 8 -60.34 -2.34 -9.25
CA THR A 8 -61.11 -3.36 -8.52
C THR A 8 -60.81 -4.78 -8.99
N PHE A 9 -60.47 -4.97 -10.27
CA PHE A 9 -59.97 -6.23 -10.81
C PHE A 9 -58.58 -6.57 -10.23
N PHE A 10 -57.68 -5.59 -10.15
CA PHE A 10 -56.35 -5.77 -9.59
C PHE A 10 -56.38 -6.17 -8.11
N ASP A 11 -57.16 -5.47 -7.29
CA ASP A 11 -57.28 -5.78 -5.87
C ASP A 11 -57.80 -7.20 -5.63
N ARG A 12 -58.72 -7.67 -6.48
CA ARG A 12 -59.27 -9.04 -6.42
C ARG A 12 -58.26 -10.09 -6.87
N LEU A 13 -57.42 -9.77 -7.87
CA LEU A 13 -56.36 -10.66 -8.34
C LEU A 13 -55.22 -10.79 -7.30
N ILE A 14 -54.82 -9.68 -6.68
CA ILE A 14 -53.67 -9.63 -5.76
C ILE A 14 -54.00 -10.19 -4.37
N ALA A 15 -55.22 -9.98 -3.86
CA ALA A 15 -55.63 -10.43 -2.53
C ALA A 15 -55.27 -11.91 -2.22
N PRO A 16 -55.57 -12.89 -3.09
CA PRO A 16 -55.23 -14.29 -2.85
C PRO A 16 -53.72 -14.58 -2.96
N MET A 17 -52.98 -13.82 -3.78
CA MET A 17 -51.54 -14.03 -4.01
C MET A 17 -50.65 -13.36 -2.96
N LEU A 18 -51.21 -12.50 -2.11
CA LEU A 18 -50.46 -11.62 -1.20
C LEU A 18 -49.50 -12.38 -0.26
N LYS A 19 -49.89 -13.58 0.20
CA LYS A 19 -49.02 -14.45 1.01
C LYS A 19 -47.78 -14.92 0.24
N HIS A 20 -47.93 -15.24 -1.05
CA HIS A 20 -46.84 -15.65 -1.92
C HIS A 20 -45.92 -14.47 -2.25
N LEU A 21 -46.48 -13.29 -2.53
CA LEU A 21 -45.70 -12.08 -2.79
C LEU A 21 -44.83 -11.69 -1.58
N ARG A 22 -45.38 -11.75 -0.35
CA ARG A 22 -44.58 -11.54 0.87
C ARG A 22 -43.47 -12.57 1.03
N HIS A 23 -43.75 -13.83 0.69
CA HIS A 23 -42.73 -14.87 0.74
C HIS A 23 -41.62 -14.61 -0.27
N ILE A 24 -41.94 -14.24 -1.50
CA ILE A 24 -40.96 -13.89 -2.55
C ILE A 24 -40.13 -12.68 -2.11
N ALA A 25 -40.76 -11.60 -1.61
CA ALA A 25 -40.06 -10.42 -1.09
C ALA A 25 -39.09 -10.76 0.06
N SER A 26 -39.44 -11.74 0.90
CA SER A 26 -38.54 -12.21 1.97
C SER A 26 -37.33 -12.98 1.43
N LEU A 27 -37.49 -13.68 0.31
CA LEU A 27 -36.40 -14.41 -0.34
C LEU A 27 -35.41 -13.47 -1.05
N THR A 28 -35.88 -12.29 -1.49
CA THR A 28 -35.07 -11.26 -2.14
C THR A 28 -34.31 -10.37 -1.14
N GLN A 29 -34.34 -10.66 0.17
CA GLN A 29 -33.57 -9.95 1.21
C GLN A 29 -33.67 -8.40 1.15
N GLY A 30 -34.83 -7.88 0.73
CA GLY A 30 -35.09 -6.44 0.64
C GLY A 30 -34.70 -5.78 -0.70
N GLU A 31 -34.38 -6.53 -1.76
CA GLU A 31 -34.19 -5.98 -3.11
C GLU A 31 -35.51 -5.55 -3.76
N HIS A 32 -36.57 -6.34 -3.55
CA HIS A 32 -37.90 -6.05 -4.06
C HIS A 32 -38.88 -5.94 -2.90
N SER A 33 -39.63 -4.85 -2.86
CA SER A 33 -40.73 -4.68 -1.92
C SER A 33 -41.95 -5.49 -2.38
N VAL A 34 -42.89 -5.70 -1.46
CA VAL A 34 -44.17 -6.32 -1.80
C VAL A 34 -44.93 -5.49 -2.84
N ASP A 35 -44.74 -4.17 -2.85
CA ASP A 35 -45.42 -3.27 -3.78
C ASP A 35 -44.82 -3.36 -5.20
N ASP A 36 -43.51 -3.53 -5.29
CA ASP A 36 -42.83 -3.80 -6.57
C ASP A 36 -43.36 -5.11 -7.16
N LEU A 37 -43.46 -6.16 -6.35
CA LEU A 37 -43.97 -7.47 -6.79
C LEU A 37 -45.46 -7.43 -7.20
N LYS A 38 -46.27 -6.51 -6.65
CA LYS A 38 -47.65 -6.30 -7.11
C LYS A 38 -47.68 -5.67 -8.50
N SER A 39 -46.80 -4.69 -8.74
CA SER A 39 -46.68 -4.03 -10.05
C SER A 39 -46.22 -5.02 -11.12
N GLU A 40 -45.26 -5.89 -10.79
CA GLU A 40 -44.82 -6.97 -11.67
C GLU A 40 -45.91 -8.02 -11.91
N ALA A 41 -46.66 -8.39 -10.87
CA ALA A 41 -47.81 -9.29 -11.01
C ALA A 41 -48.87 -8.73 -11.97
N TRP A 42 -49.07 -7.41 -11.99
CA TRP A 42 -49.97 -6.74 -12.94
C TRP A 42 -49.49 -6.89 -14.38
N ILE A 43 -48.21 -6.59 -14.63
CA ILE A 43 -47.61 -6.65 -15.97
C ILE A 43 -47.73 -8.07 -16.52
N ILE A 44 -47.39 -9.08 -15.71
CA ILE A 44 -47.53 -10.50 -16.09
C ILE A 44 -48.99 -10.86 -16.37
N ALA A 45 -49.94 -10.37 -15.58
CA ALA A 45 -51.35 -10.64 -15.80
C ALA A 45 -51.86 -10.03 -17.12
N GLU A 46 -51.40 -8.83 -17.48
CA GLU A 46 -51.72 -8.19 -18.76
C GLU A 46 -51.12 -8.96 -19.94
N GLU A 47 -49.88 -9.45 -19.83
CA GLU A 47 -49.23 -10.28 -20.85
C GLU A 47 -50.00 -11.58 -21.09
N ILE A 48 -50.36 -12.30 -20.01
CA ILE A 48 -51.13 -13.55 -20.11
C ILE A 48 -52.51 -13.30 -20.72
N LYS A 49 -53.15 -12.17 -20.39
CA LYS A 49 -54.44 -11.77 -20.96
C LYS A 49 -54.33 -11.47 -22.45
N ALA A 50 -53.25 -10.80 -22.87
CA ALA A 50 -52.97 -10.53 -24.28
C ALA A 50 -52.73 -11.83 -25.08
N ASP A 51 -51.98 -12.78 -24.51
CA ASP A 51 -51.67 -14.06 -25.16
C ASP A 51 -52.87 -15.01 -25.27
N ARG A 52 -53.77 -15.00 -24.27
CA ARG A 52 -54.97 -15.85 -24.25
C ARG A 52 -56.16 -15.27 -25.04
N GLY A 53 -56.12 -13.99 -25.40
CA GLY A 53 -57.09 -13.35 -26.29
C GLY A 53 -58.56 -13.35 -25.81
N GLY A 54 -58.80 -13.42 -24.49
CA GLY A 54 -60.15 -13.52 -23.91
C GLY A 54 -60.32 -12.79 -22.57
N GLU A 55 -61.56 -12.67 -22.10
CA GLU A 55 -61.88 -12.15 -20.76
C GLU A 55 -61.45 -13.16 -19.69
N VAL A 56 -60.31 -12.90 -19.05
CA VAL A 56 -59.82 -13.71 -17.93
C VAL A 56 -60.41 -13.16 -16.64
N GLU A 57 -61.02 -14.05 -15.83
CA GLU A 57 -61.54 -13.67 -14.51
C GLU A 57 -60.39 -13.56 -13.49
N PRO A 58 -60.42 -12.56 -12.59
CA PRO A 58 -59.33 -12.34 -11.63
C PRO A 58 -59.25 -13.42 -10.54
N GLU A 59 -60.32 -14.20 -10.36
CA GLU A 59 -60.44 -15.28 -9.38
C GLU A 59 -60.01 -16.64 -9.96
N ASP A 60 -59.58 -16.69 -11.22
CA ASP A 60 -59.07 -17.90 -11.85
C ASP A 60 -57.78 -18.38 -11.16
N ILE A 61 -57.85 -19.57 -10.59
CA ILE A 61 -56.76 -20.22 -9.84
C ILE A 61 -55.59 -20.51 -10.79
N ASP A 62 -55.88 -20.92 -12.03
CA ASP A 62 -54.84 -21.26 -13.02
C ASP A 62 -54.05 -20.02 -13.44
N LEU A 63 -54.73 -18.86 -13.56
CA LEU A 63 -54.08 -17.57 -13.80
C LEU A 63 -53.16 -17.20 -12.63
N GLN A 64 -53.66 -17.27 -11.40
CA GLN A 64 -52.91 -16.89 -10.20
C GLN A 64 -51.68 -17.78 -10.00
N GLU A 65 -51.81 -19.09 -10.17
CA GLU A 65 -50.69 -20.03 -10.08
C GLU A 65 -49.63 -19.76 -11.17
N THR A 66 -50.07 -19.42 -12.39
CA THR A 66 -49.16 -19.06 -13.49
C THR A 66 -48.38 -17.79 -13.17
N ILE A 67 -49.05 -16.76 -12.65
CA ILE A 67 -48.40 -15.50 -12.24
C ILE A 67 -47.38 -15.76 -11.12
N VAL A 68 -47.78 -16.50 -10.08
CA VAL A 68 -46.89 -16.83 -8.94
C VAL A 68 -45.69 -17.65 -9.41
N ALA A 69 -45.87 -18.61 -10.31
CA ALA A 69 -44.78 -19.41 -10.87
C ALA A 69 -43.78 -18.56 -11.67
N GLN A 70 -44.27 -17.61 -12.47
CA GLN A 70 -43.41 -16.69 -13.21
C GLN A 70 -42.67 -15.73 -12.28
N LEU A 71 -43.34 -15.18 -11.26
CA LEU A 71 -42.68 -14.34 -10.24
C LEU A 71 -41.61 -15.11 -9.48
N HIS A 72 -41.83 -16.38 -9.13
CA HIS A 72 -40.79 -17.23 -8.55
C HIS A 72 -39.63 -17.49 -9.51
N LYS A 73 -39.87 -17.54 -10.82
CA LYS A 73 -38.82 -17.71 -11.83
C LYS A 73 -38.02 -16.44 -12.08
N LEU A 74 -38.61 -15.25 -11.87
CA LEU A 74 -37.96 -13.95 -12.05
C LEU A 74 -37.29 -13.42 -10.78
N PHE A 75 -37.89 -13.69 -9.61
CA PHE A 75 -37.45 -13.13 -8.33
C PHE A 75 -37.10 -14.20 -7.28
N GLY A 76 -37.13 -15.48 -7.65
CA GLY A 76 -36.79 -16.56 -6.75
C GLY A 76 -35.32 -16.53 -6.30
N ARG A 77 -35.06 -17.25 -5.21
CA ARG A 77 -33.75 -17.39 -4.55
C ARG A 77 -32.57 -17.79 -5.48
N PHE A 78 -32.85 -18.33 -6.67
CA PHE A 78 -31.85 -18.84 -7.61
C PHE A 78 -31.64 -17.98 -8.85
N VAL A 79 -32.42 -16.92 -9.05
CA VAL A 79 -32.35 -16.11 -10.28
C VAL A 79 -31.06 -15.32 -10.36
N ASN A 80 -30.58 -14.84 -9.21
CA ASN A 80 -29.34 -14.09 -9.10
C ASN A 80 -28.19 -14.93 -8.54
N ARG A 81 -27.83 -16.04 -9.21
CA ARG A 81 -26.63 -16.84 -8.87
C ARG A 81 -25.36 -15.96 -8.85
N ALA A 82 -25.29 -14.96 -9.72
CA ALA A 82 -24.19 -14.00 -9.77
C ALA A 82 -24.19 -13.04 -8.54
N MET A 83 -25.35 -12.55 -8.11
CA MET A 83 -25.41 -11.67 -6.92
C MET A 83 -25.30 -12.44 -5.60
N ARG A 84 -25.49 -13.76 -5.58
CA ARG A 84 -25.30 -14.59 -4.37
C ARG A 84 -23.91 -14.45 -3.74
N PHE A 85 -22.89 -14.13 -4.55
CA PHE A 85 -21.52 -13.89 -4.08
C PHE A 85 -21.15 -12.41 -4.07
N ALA A 86 -22.04 -11.52 -4.54
CA ALA A 86 -21.82 -10.08 -4.50
C ALA A 86 -22.08 -9.56 -3.09
N VAL A 87 -21.18 -8.69 -2.61
CA VAL A 87 -21.34 -8.00 -1.34
C VAL A 87 -21.81 -6.58 -1.63
N ARG A 88 -22.89 -6.15 -0.98
CA ARG A 88 -23.39 -4.78 -1.10
C ARG A 88 -22.50 -3.83 -0.29
N LEU A 89 -21.92 -2.86 -0.97
CA LEU A 89 -21.09 -1.83 -0.34
C LEU A 89 -21.95 -0.78 0.39
N ASP A 90 -23.18 -0.56 -0.08
CA ASP A 90 -24.10 0.44 0.45
C ASP A 90 -25.04 -0.13 1.53
N GLN A 91 -24.94 -1.41 1.86
CA GLN A 91 -25.79 -2.01 2.89
C GLN A 91 -25.23 -1.66 4.26
N GLU A 92 -25.88 -0.72 4.93
CA GLU A 92 -25.60 -0.38 6.31
C GLU A 92 -26.05 -1.54 7.21
N ALA A 93 -25.09 -2.10 7.96
CA ALA A 93 -25.40 -3.12 8.94
C ALA A 93 -25.88 -2.42 10.22
N ARG A 94 -27.11 -2.69 10.61
CA ARG A 94 -27.66 -2.23 11.89
C ARG A 94 -27.07 -3.10 13.00
N ASP A 95 -26.38 -2.47 13.93
CA ASP A 95 -25.90 -3.15 15.13
C ASP A 95 -27.05 -3.39 16.13
N ASP A 96 -26.78 -4.18 17.18
CA ASP A 96 -27.75 -4.56 18.22
C ASP A 96 -28.23 -3.33 19.03
N ASP A 97 -27.49 -2.21 18.96
CA ASP A 97 -27.82 -0.92 19.55
C ASP A 97 -28.64 -0.01 18.60
N GLY A 98 -28.94 -0.51 17.40
CA GLY A 98 -29.76 0.18 16.41
C GLY A 98 -29.03 1.28 15.64
N ASN A 99 -27.71 1.40 15.78
CA ASN A 99 -26.86 2.35 15.10
C ASN A 99 -26.44 1.78 13.72
N PHE A 100 -26.33 2.66 12.73
CA PHE A 100 -25.92 2.29 11.38
C PHE A 100 -24.40 2.25 11.32
N SER A 101 -23.84 1.04 11.22
CA SER A 101 -22.42 0.86 10.93
C SER A 101 -22.23 0.75 9.41
N GLY A 102 -21.37 1.60 8.85
CA GLY A 102 -21.00 1.50 7.43
C GLY A 102 -20.43 0.11 7.13
N SER A 103 -20.70 -0.41 5.93
CA SER A 103 -20.24 -1.74 5.53
C SER A 103 -18.73 -1.88 5.72
N ALA A 104 -18.30 -2.87 6.52
CA ALA A 104 -16.90 -3.11 6.83
C ALA A 104 -16.04 -3.31 5.57
N VAL A 105 -16.64 -3.86 4.50
CA VAL A 105 -15.99 -4.04 3.21
C VAL A 105 -15.70 -2.70 2.53
N SER A 106 -16.63 -1.73 2.61
CA SER A 106 -16.43 -0.39 2.06
C SER A 106 -15.30 0.35 2.77
N ALA A 107 -15.15 0.17 4.08
CA ALA A 107 -14.01 0.71 4.83
C ALA A 107 -12.67 0.09 4.41
N HIS A 108 -12.65 -1.18 4.04
CA HIS A 108 -11.45 -1.87 3.54
C HIS A 108 -11.11 -1.56 2.07
N LEU A 109 -12.07 -1.06 1.29
CA LEU A 109 -11.86 -0.62 -0.09
C LEU A 109 -11.35 0.81 -0.19
N ALA A 110 -11.24 1.54 0.92
CA ALA A 110 -10.61 2.84 0.94
C ALA A 110 -9.17 2.71 0.42
N GLY A 111 -8.84 3.51 -0.60
CA GLY A 111 -7.51 3.52 -1.20
C GLY A 111 -6.44 3.86 -0.14
N PRO A 112 -5.18 3.43 -0.35
CA PRO A 112 -4.12 3.84 0.55
C PRO A 112 -3.99 5.36 0.54
N ARG A 113 -3.70 5.95 1.70
CA ARG A 113 -3.71 7.42 1.92
C ARG A 113 -2.82 8.21 0.94
N ASN A 114 -1.79 7.58 0.40
CA ASN A 114 -0.91 8.19 -0.60
C ASN A 114 -1.56 8.42 -1.99
N TYR A 115 -2.80 7.97 -2.21
CA TYR A 115 -3.59 8.31 -3.40
C TYR A 115 -4.40 9.59 -3.21
N GLU A 116 -4.48 10.12 -1.99
CA GLU A 116 -5.06 11.44 -1.77
C GLU A 116 -4.08 12.50 -2.32
N PRO A 117 -4.54 13.41 -3.20
CA PRO A 117 -3.64 14.31 -3.92
C PRO A 117 -2.86 15.24 -2.98
N GLU A 118 -3.46 15.61 -1.85
CA GLU A 118 -2.81 16.43 -0.82
C GLU A 118 -1.65 15.69 -0.15
N ILE A 119 -1.86 14.42 0.22
CA ILE A 119 -0.84 13.57 0.85
C ILE A 119 0.27 13.20 -0.15
N ALA A 120 -0.09 12.97 -1.41
CA ALA A 120 0.87 12.71 -2.47
C ALA A 120 1.78 13.93 -2.72
N MET A 121 1.20 15.14 -2.75
CA MET A 121 1.97 16.38 -2.88
C MET A 121 2.89 16.62 -1.68
N GLU A 122 2.39 16.44 -0.45
CA GLU A 122 3.18 16.59 0.77
C GLU A 122 4.39 15.63 0.78
N LEU A 123 4.19 14.37 0.38
CA LEU A 123 5.28 13.38 0.26
C LEU A 123 6.31 13.75 -0.81
N GLU A 124 5.88 14.33 -1.93
CA GLU A 124 6.79 14.82 -2.98
C GLU A 124 7.60 16.03 -2.52
N GLU A 125 6.96 16.96 -1.81
CA GLU A 125 7.61 18.14 -1.21
C GLU A 125 8.65 17.72 -0.17
N ASP A 126 8.29 16.83 0.77
CA ASP A 126 9.21 16.26 1.78
C ASP A 126 10.41 15.56 1.13
N ALA A 127 10.17 14.79 0.08
CA ALA A 127 11.24 14.11 -0.66
C ALA A 127 12.17 15.13 -1.36
N ALA A 128 11.62 16.21 -1.91
CA ALA A 128 12.39 17.27 -2.54
C ALA A 128 13.22 18.05 -1.52
N GLU A 129 12.64 18.39 -0.36
CA GLU A 129 13.35 19.06 0.75
C GLU A 129 14.49 18.18 1.28
N PHE A 130 14.23 16.90 1.51
CA PHE A 130 15.26 15.94 1.93
C PHE A 130 16.38 15.83 0.88
N THR A 131 16.02 15.79 -0.40
CA THR A 131 16.97 15.76 -1.52
C THR A 131 17.80 17.05 -1.56
N GLN A 132 17.23 18.22 -1.29
CA GLN A 132 17.98 19.48 -1.20
C GLN A 132 18.96 19.51 -0.02
N VAL A 133 18.54 19.01 1.15
CA VAL A 133 19.42 18.89 2.33
C VAL A 133 20.60 17.94 2.05
N ILE A 134 20.35 16.83 1.34
CA ILE A 134 21.39 15.90 0.89
C ILE A 134 22.28 16.54 -0.16
N HIS A 135 21.74 17.28 -1.13
CA HIS A 135 22.50 17.97 -2.16
C HIS A 135 23.42 19.06 -1.59
N GLY A 136 23.07 19.65 -0.45
CA GLY A 136 23.94 20.55 0.31
C GLY A 136 25.16 19.86 0.94
N GLN A 137 25.13 18.53 1.08
CA GLN A 137 26.21 17.72 1.64
C GLN A 137 26.86 16.87 0.53
N PHE A 138 27.78 17.48 -0.22
CA PHE A 138 28.51 16.78 -1.28
C PHE A 138 29.29 15.57 -0.71
N SER A 139 28.82 14.37 -1.02
CA SER A 139 29.54 13.10 -0.82
C SER A 139 29.70 12.42 -2.18
N GLU A 140 30.94 12.07 -2.52
CA GLU A 140 31.26 11.38 -3.79
C GLU A 140 30.43 10.09 -3.96
N ALA A 141 30.19 9.35 -2.86
CA ALA A 141 29.38 8.13 -2.89
C ALA A 141 27.89 8.40 -3.20
N VAL A 142 27.33 9.49 -2.66
CA VAL A 142 25.95 9.92 -2.91
C VAL A 142 25.78 10.38 -4.35
N ALA A 143 26.77 11.11 -4.89
CA ALA A 143 26.78 11.53 -6.28
C ALA A 143 26.75 10.31 -7.23
N TYR A 144 27.59 9.29 -7.00
CA TYR A 144 27.53 8.07 -7.81
C TYR A 144 26.18 7.36 -7.68
N TYR A 145 25.60 7.25 -6.48
CA TYR A 145 24.29 6.62 -6.27
C TYR A 145 23.17 7.27 -7.09
N HIS A 146 23.08 8.61 -7.08
CA HIS A 146 22.07 9.31 -7.89
C HIS A 146 22.25 9.08 -9.38
N VAL A 147 23.49 9.14 -9.87
CA VAL A 147 23.75 8.90 -11.29
C VAL A 147 23.47 7.43 -11.64
N PHE A 148 23.72 6.47 -10.75
CA PHE A 148 23.34 5.08 -10.98
C PHE A 148 21.84 4.86 -11.18
N GLY A 149 21.01 5.57 -10.41
CA GLY A 149 19.55 5.51 -10.54
C GLY A 149 19.04 6.00 -11.91
N GLN A 150 19.78 6.89 -12.57
CA GLN A 150 19.41 7.43 -13.89
C GLN A 150 19.77 6.50 -15.06
N PHE A 151 20.64 5.52 -14.84
CA PHE A 151 21.16 4.60 -15.87
C PHE A 151 20.74 3.14 -15.62
N ASP A 152 19.65 2.91 -14.88
CA ASP A 152 19.14 1.58 -14.55
C ASP A 152 20.20 0.62 -13.99
N SER A 153 21.15 1.14 -13.22
CA SER A 153 22.31 0.39 -12.68
C SER A 153 23.29 -0.18 -13.72
N ASP A 154 23.27 0.28 -14.99
CA ASP A 154 24.25 -0.14 -16.01
C ASP A 154 25.58 0.61 -15.85
N THR A 155 26.56 -0.07 -15.24
CA THR A 155 27.93 0.43 -15.05
C THR A 155 28.67 0.71 -16.36
N ASN A 156 28.39 -0.05 -17.43
CA ASN A 156 29.07 0.14 -18.71
C ASN A 156 28.52 1.35 -19.48
N ALA A 157 27.20 1.57 -19.43
CA ALA A 157 26.59 2.78 -19.97
C ALA A 157 27.12 4.01 -19.23
N LEU A 158 27.21 3.93 -17.91
CA LEU A 158 27.73 5.01 -17.07
C LEU A 158 29.21 5.32 -17.35
N ALA A 159 30.07 4.31 -17.50
CA ALA A 159 31.47 4.50 -17.86
C ALA A 159 31.62 5.18 -19.23
N ARG A 160 30.77 4.79 -20.20
CA ARG A 160 30.72 5.40 -21.54
C ARG A 160 30.28 6.86 -21.47
N TYR A 161 29.27 7.16 -20.66
CA TYR A 161 28.77 8.51 -20.42
C TYR A 161 29.85 9.42 -19.81
N PHE A 162 30.62 8.91 -18.84
CA PHE A 162 31.77 9.62 -18.26
C PHE A 162 33.02 9.63 -19.13
N ALA A 163 33.00 9.00 -20.31
CA ALA A 163 34.15 8.85 -21.20
C ALA A 163 35.40 8.27 -20.50
N ILE A 164 35.19 7.30 -19.60
CA ILE A 164 36.25 6.58 -18.88
C ILE A 164 36.17 5.08 -19.14
N GLN A 165 37.29 4.39 -18.92
CA GLN A 165 37.30 2.93 -18.92
C GLN A 165 36.47 2.39 -17.74
N SER A 166 35.80 1.25 -17.92
CA SER A 166 35.02 0.57 -16.87
C SER A 166 35.87 0.29 -15.62
N ALA A 167 37.10 -0.21 -15.80
CA ALA A 167 38.04 -0.42 -14.69
C ALA A 167 38.33 0.86 -13.87
N THR A 168 38.31 2.03 -14.53
CA THR A 168 38.48 3.33 -13.85
C THR A 168 37.24 3.70 -13.04
N LEU A 169 36.05 3.42 -13.57
CA LEU A 169 34.79 3.61 -12.84
C LEU A 169 34.75 2.71 -11.60
N ASP A 170 35.07 1.42 -11.76
CA ASP A 170 35.12 0.46 -10.66
C ASP A 170 36.09 0.89 -9.56
N ALA A 171 37.29 1.37 -9.93
CA ALA A 171 38.27 1.88 -8.98
C ALA A 171 37.79 3.14 -8.23
N ARG A 172 37.01 4.01 -8.88
CA ARG A 172 36.41 5.19 -8.24
C ARG A 172 35.29 4.79 -7.28
N LEU A 173 34.45 3.83 -7.66
CA LEU A 173 33.39 3.31 -6.81
C LEU A 173 33.93 2.60 -5.58
N ALA A 174 34.93 1.73 -5.75
CA ALA A 174 35.60 1.08 -4.64
C ALA A 174 36.24 2.09 -3.67
N ARG A 175 36.75 3.22 -4.19
CA ARG A 175 37.29 4.30 -3.36
C ARG A 175 36.18 5.07 -2.62
N ALA A 176 35.11 5.42 -3.31
CA ALA A 176 33.97 6.13 -2.73
C ALA A 176 33.32 5.28 -1.63
N GLU A 177 33.16 3.97 -1.87
CA GLU A 177 32.69 3.01 -0.88
C GLU A 177 33.64 2.90 0.32
N ALA A 178 34.95 2.79 0.06
CA ALA A 178 35.94 2.74 1.14
C ALA A 178 35.94 4.03 1.97
N ALA A 179 35.74 5.19 1.35
CA ALA A 179 35.64 6.49 2.02
C ALA A 179 34.33 6.64 2.81
N ALA A 180 33.21 6.14 2.28
CA ALA A 180 31.93 6.09 2.99
C ALA A 180 32.00 5.17 4.21
N ARG A 181 32.67 4.01 4.09
CA ARG A 181 32.89 3.06 5.20
C ARG A 181 33.93 3.55 6.21
N ARG A 182 34.91 4.33 5.77
CA ARG A 182 36.00 4.88 6.60
C ARG A 182 36.00 6.40 6.47
N GLN A 183 34.96 7.04 6.98
CA GLN A 183 34.92 8.49 7.05
C GLN A 183 36.01 8.98 8.01
N PRO A 184 37.03 9.75 7.57
CA PRO A 184 38.17 10.15 8.40
C PRO A 184 37.81 11.28 9.38
N SER A 185 36.69 11.12 10.07
CA SER A 185 36.04 12.08 10.95
C SER A 185 35.91 11.47 12.36
N VAL A 186 35.22 12.17 13.26
CA VAL A 186 34.88 11.64 14.59
C VAL A 186 33.90 10.45 14.51
N PHE A 187 33.42 10.12 13.31
CA PHE A 187 32.39 9.14 13.01
C PHE A 187 32.94 7.84 12.37
N ASP A 188 34.23 7.56 12.54
CA ASP A 188 34.89 6.32 12.06
C ASP A 188 34.05 5.06 12.43
N GLY A 189 33.42 4.42 11.44
CA GLY A 189 32.67 3.17 11.61
C GLY A 189 31.28 3.29 12.24
N VAL A 190 30.68 4.48 12.24
CA VAL A 190 29.31 4.71 12.73
C VAL A 190 28.32 4.72 11.56
N GLU A 191 27.34 3.81 11.59
CA GLU A 191 26.31 3.68 10.53
C GLU A 191 25.20 4.75 10.64
N SER A 192 24.95 5.28 11.85
CA SER A 192 23.97 6.34 12.11
C SER A 192 24.35 7.14 13.36
N ILE A 193 24.23 8.47 13.32
CA ILE A 193 24.55 9.35 14.45
C ILE A 193 23.29 9.48 15.34
N PRO A 194 23.31 8.99 16.59
CA PRO A 194 22.19 9.18 17.51
C PRO A 194 22.02 10.66 17.89
N PRO A 195 20.80 11.13 18.20
CA PRO A 195 20.54 12.54 18.50
C PRO A 195 21.32 13.06 19.72
N ASP A 196 21.65 12.19 20.68
CA ASP A 196 22.43 12.53 21.89
C ASP A 196 23.95 12.27 21.74
N PHE A 197 24.46 12.30 20.50
CA PHE A 197 25.85 11.92 20.25
C PHE A 197 26.85 12.82 20.99
N GLN A 198 27.69 12.19 21.81
CA GLN A 198 28.86 12.83 22.39
C GLN A 198 30.15 12.16 21.87
N PRO A 199 31.06 12.94 21.26
CA PRO A 199 32.29 12.37 20.73
C PRO A 199 33.19 11.85 21.85
N LEU A 200 33.75 10.66 21.67
CA LEU A 200 34.73 10.12 22.61
C LEU A 200 35.98 11.01 22.65
N ARG A 201 36.51 11.25 23.86
CA ARG A 201 37.77 11.98 24.02
C ARG A 201 38.87 11.29 23.22
N GLY A 202 39.47 12.03 22.29
CA GLY A 202 40.51 11.51 21.41
C GLY A 202 41.69 10.94 22.20
N ARG A 203 42.21 9.78 21.75
CA ARG A 203 43.47 9.22 22.25
C ARG A 203 44.58 9.63 21.31
N HIS A 204 45.58 10.35 21.81
CA HIS A 204 46.81 10.58 21.03
C HIS A 204 47.44 9.24 20.67
N ARG A 205 47.37 8.84 19.40
CA ARG A 205 48.19 7.73 18.90
C ARG A 205 49.64 8.17 19.05
N ARG A 206 50.39 7.48 19.92
CA ARG A 206 51.86 7.65 19.98
C ARG A 206 52.39 7.43 18.57
N ARG A 207 52.86 8.50 17.92
CA ARG A 207 53.53 8.41 16.62
C ARG A 207 54.63 7.37 16.77
N ARG A 208 54.53 6.24 16.04
CA ARG A 208 55.65 5.32 15.93
C ARG A 208 56.78 6.14 15.31
N ALA A 209 57.90 6.26 16.02
CA ALA A 209 59.06 6.98 15.52
C ALA A 209 59.37 6.49 14.09
N PRO A 210 59.61 7.42 13.13
CA PRO A 210 59.85 7.04 11.75
C PRO A 210 60.98 6.02 11.69
N ALA A 211 60.83 4.98 10.87
CA ALA A 211 61.72 3.83 10.82
C ALA A 211 63.21 4.18 10.63
N ARG A 212 63.49 5.37 10.07
CA ARG A 212 64.85 5.93 9.94
C ARG A 212 65.55 6.13 11.30
N PHE A 213 64.82 6.58 12.33
CA PHE A 213 65.38 6.73 13.68
C PHE A 213 65.60 5.40 14.40
N ARG A 214 64.78 4.37 14.10
CA ARG A 214 64.99 3.03 14.66
C ARG A 214 66.30 2.41 14.17
N ARG A 215 66.66 2.62 12.90
CA ARG A 215 67.94 2.12 12.34
C ARG A 215 69.15 2.87 12.89
N ALA A 216 69.07 4.19 13.04
CA ALA A 216 70.15 4.98 13.64
C ALA A 216 70.38 4.63 15.11
N CYS A 217 69.30 4.52 15.90
CA CYS A 217 69.40 4.14 17.32
C CYS A 217 69.72 2.65 17.53
N SER A 218 69.36 1.74 16.61
CA SER A 218 69.77 0.33 16.68
C SER A 218 71.23 0.15 16.28
N ALA A 219 71.73 0.94 15.32
CA ALA A 219 73.14 0.95 14.93
C ALA A 219 74.06 1.56 16.01
N MET A 220 73.57 2.54 16.78
CA MET A 220 74.29 3.13 17.93
C MET A 220 74.19 2.32 19.23
N ARG A 221 73.42 1.22 19.26
CA ARG A 221 73.15 0.46 20.49
C ARG A 221 74.26 -0.45 21.04
N PRO A 222 75.43 -0.72 20.40
CA PRO A 222 76.51 -1.41 21.10
C PRO A 222 77.51 -0.50 21.83
N ALA A 223 77.53 0.83 21.65
CA ALA A 223 78.62 1.65 22.22
C ALA A 223 78.28 2.39 23.54
N GLN A 224 77.01 2.65 23.83
CA GLN A 224 76.64 3.47 25.01
C GLN A 224 76.58 2.71 26.34
N ARG A 225 76.75 1.38 26.35
CA ARG A 225 76.86 0.62 27.61
C ARG A 225 78.21 0.80 28.34
N HIS A 226 79.20 1.43 27.70
CA HIS A 226 80.54 1.62 28.29
C HIS A 226 80.92 3.06 28.61
N LEU A 227 80.10 4.05 28.25
CA LEU A 227 80.40 5.46 28.53
C LEU A 227 80.25 5.84 30.01
N PHE A 228 79.38 5.14 30.75
CA PHE A 228 79.17 5.38 32.19
C PHE A 228 79.84 4.36 33.12
N LEU A 229 80.62 3.42 32.59
CA LEU A 229 81.36 2.42 33.40
C LEU A 229 82.87 2.67 33.47
N ARG A 230 83.41 3.71 32.79
CA ARG A 230 84.87 3.94 32.74
C ARG A 230 85.40 5.20 33.43
N TYR A 231 84.54 6.08 33.96
CA TYR A 231 84.98 7.31 34.66
C TYR A 231 84.28 7.55 36.03
N GLY A 232 83.84 6.48 36.69
CA GLY A 232 83.24 6.54 38.04
C GLY A 232 84.21 6.34 39.21
N MET A 233 85.52 6.56 39.03
CA MET A 233 86.50 6.56 40.13
C MET A 233 87.42 7.78 40.07
N VAL A 234 86.86 9.00 40.09
CA VAL A 234 87.61 10.21 40.44
C VAL A 234 86.70 11.20 41.17
N PHE A 235 86.18 10.83 42.33
CA PHE A 235 85.79 11.77 43.40
C PHE A 235 85.83 11.01 44.73
N LYS A 236 86.98 11.08 45.41
CA LYS A 236 87.14 10.93 46.86
C LYS A 236 87.64 12.27 47.38
#